data_AF-A0A090Q8M1-F1
#
_entry.id   AF-A0A090Q8M1-F1
#
_cell.length_a   1.000
_cell.length_b   1.000
_cell.length_c   1.000
_cell.angle_alpha   90.00
_cell.angle_beta   90.00
_cell.angle_gamma   90.00
#
_symmetry.space_group_name_H-M   'P 1'
#
loop_
_entity.id
_entity.type
_entity.pdbx_description
1 polymer ?
#
loop_
_entity_poly.entity_id
_entity_poly.type
_entity_poly.pdbx_seq_one_letter_code
_entity_poly.pdbx_strand_id
1 'polypeptide(L)'
;MSKLNYLLATALLFIIASCSSDDESPRTDFDYFPSSLNSSWNYDVTTDGVVSQDVLTISNETGSSFSLQSNPDPANGLMSTILTSGTLTKESGRLLGSGNLNLSFQGLNDFDISINNAPLYDQNAGANQELFSTTGMTTQPVQGYDLNIVYTARTVQQNDVTSLQVNGSNYSDVLYSQLIVNATITSDVQVAGFTTTVPVMNAQDVIVIDNYWVENVGLIKSDVVFTYQLEDFSSLGVNLPIPSTDRIESNQELTAYTIN
;
A
#
# COMPACT_ATOMS: atom_id res chain seq x y z
N MET A 1 -42.85 15.82 80.21
CA MET A 1 -41.54 15.42 80.77
C MET A 1 -40.99 14.26 79.94
N SER A 2 -39.73 14.41 79.49
CA SER A 2 -38.76 13.40 79.00
C SER A 2 -39.18 12.36 77.94
N LYS A 3 -38.36 11.94 76.97
CA LYS A 3 -37.01 12.28 76.53
C LYS A 3 -36.84 11.60 75.16
N LEU A 4 -35.99 12.22 74.34
CA LEU A 4 -35.43 11.76 73.07
C LEU A 4 -34.80 10.36 73.17
N ASN A 5 -34.89 9.55 72.10
CA ASN A 5 -33.76 8.76 71.57
C ASN A 5 -34.06 8.23 70.15
N TYR A 6 -33.18 8.62 69.23
CA TYR A 6 -33.07 8.14 67.85
C TYR A 6 -32.51 6.71 67.81
N LEU A 7 -33.00 5.87 66.91
CA LEU A 7 -32.16 4.84 66.31
C LEU A 7 -32.58 4.56 64.85
N LEU A 8 -31.60 4.76 63.98
CA LEU A 8 -31.48 4.41 62.56
C LEU A 8 -32.11 3.08 62.16
N ALA A 9 -32.76 3.05 60.99
CA ALA A 9 -32.34 2.22 59.84
C ALA A 9 -33.30 2.42 58.65
N THR A 10 -32.97 3.37 57.78
CA THR A 10 -33.58 3.55 56.47
C THR A 10 -32.80 2.70 55.46
N ALA A 11 -33.39 1.64 54.92
CA ALA A 11 -32.86 0.94 53.75
C ALA A 11 -33.64 1.41 52.52
N LEU A 12 -33.15 2.49 51.92
CA LEU A 12 -33.59 2.98 50.62
C LEU A 12 -32.99 2.07 49.54
N LEU A 13 -33.83 1.33 48.81
CA LEU A 13 -33.43 0.66 47.58
C LEU A 13 -33.08 1.74 46.54
N PHE A 14 -31.79 2.04 46.37
CA PHE A 14 -31.30 2.72 45.18
C PHE A 14 -31.23 1.72 44.04
N ILE A 15 -32.16 1.83 43.10
CA ILE A 15 -32.01 1.26 41.77
C ILE A 15 -30.95 2.12 41.08
N ILE A 16 -29.71 1.67 41.11
CA ILE A 16 -28.67 2.18 40.21
C ILE A 16 -28.96 1.64 38.82
N ALA A 17 -29.50 2.51 37.97
CA ALA A 17 -29.39 2.37 36.53
C ALA A 17 -27.90 2.47 36.17
N SER A 18 -27.25 1.33 35.97
CA SER A 18 -25.93 1.26 35.35
C SER A 18 -26.09 1.52 33.86
N CYS A 19 -26.18 2.80 33.49
CA CYS A 19 -25.83 3.23 32.15
C CYS A 19 -24.30 3.25 32.13
N SER A 20 -23.66 2.18 31.65
CA SER A 20 -22.27 2.32 31.21
C SER A 20 -22.35 3.14 29.92
N SER A 21 -22.25 4.46 30.09
CA SER A 21 -21.82 5.32 29.01
C SER A 21 -20.37 4.92 28.74
N ASP A 22 -20.20 3.98 27.81
CA ASP A 22 -18.96 3.91 27.05
C ASP A 22 -18.90 5.24 26.29
N ASP A 23 -18.34 6.25 26.97
CA ASP A 23 -17.88 7.48 26.34
C ASP A 23 -16.67 7.11 25.49
N GLU A 24 -16.91 6.40 24.39
CA GLU A 24 -16.02 6.38 23.25
C GLU A 24 -15.91 7.85 22.81
N SER A 25 -14.83 8.51 23.23
CA SER A 25 -14.47 9.79 22.65
C SER A 25 -14.50 9.61 21.15
N PRO A 26 -15.24 10.43 20.37
CA PRO A 26 -15.28 10.25 18.93
C PRO A 26 -13.84 10.31 18.44
N ARG A 27 -13.34 9.19 17.91
CA ARG A 27 -12.02 9.13 17.31
C ARG A 27 -12.06 10.11 16.14
N THR A 28 -11.37 11.23 16.29
CA THR A 28 -11.26 12.23 15.23
C THR A 28 -10.25 11.69 14.24
N ASP A 29 -10.73 11.15 13.15
CA ASP A 29 -9.87 10.77 12.03
C ASP A 29 -9.26 12.04 11.41
N PHE A 30 -7.95 12.05 11.28
CA PHE A 30 -7.19 13.11 10.61
C PHE A 30 -7.20 12.91 9.09
N ASP A 31 -7.08 14.00 8.32
CA ASP A 31 -7.03 13.94 6.85
C ASP A 31 -5.58 13.79 6.37
N TYR A 32 -5.16 12.56 6.10
CA TYR A 32 -3.84 12.25 5.54
C TYR A 32 -3.81 12.28 4.00
N PHE A 33 -4.89 12.69 3.33
CA PHE A 33 -4.90 12.96 1.89
C PHE A 33 -6.03 13.95 1.54
N PRO A 34 -5.78 15.27 1.67
CA PRO A 34 -6.75 16.28 1.31
C PRO A 34 -7.25 16.09 -0.12
N SER A 35 -8.57 16.14 -0.33
CA SER A 35 -9.19 15.73 -1.61
C SER A 35 -9.82 16.89 -2.39
N SER A 36 -9.66 18.14 -1.92
CA SER A 36 -10.26 19.30 -2.58
C SER A 36 -9.80 19.41 -4.04
N LEU A 37 -10.74 19.65 -4.94
CA LEU A 37 -10.46 19.83 -6.37
C LEU A 37 -9.29 20.80 -6.63
N ASN A 38 -8.44 20.44 -7.61
CA ASN A 38 -7.21 21.16 -7.97
C ASN A 38 -6.12 21.21 -6.89
N SER A 39 -6.25 20.49 -5.76
CA SER A 39 -5.10 20.25 -4.88
C SER A 39 -4.04 19.46 -5.65
N SER A 40 -2.77 19.73 -5.38
CA SER A 40 -1.66 19.16 -6.14
C SER A 40 -0.44 18.82 -5.30
N TRP A 41 0.34 17.86 -5.78
CA TRP A 41 1.59 17.39 -5.20
C TRP A 41 2.65 17.24 -6.28
N ASN A 42 3.81 17.85 -6.06
CA ASN A 42 4.96 17.75 -6.93
C ASN A 42 6.00 16.85 -6.26
N TYR A 43 6.54 15.91 -7.01
CA TYR A 43 7.55 14.98 -6.53
C TYR A 43 8.78 15.00 -7.42
N ASP A 44 9.95 14.88 -6.80
CA ASP A 44 11.13 14.38 -7.48
C ASP A 44 11.13 12.85 -7.38
N VAL A 45 11.33 12.18 -8.51
CA VAL A 45 11.38 10.72 -8.60
C VAL A 45 12.76 10.31 -9.11
N THR A 46 13.48 9.52 -8.33
CA THR A 46 14.80 8.99 -8.68
C THR A 46 14.72 7.48 -8.82
N THR A 47 14.95 6.95 -10.02
CA THR A 47 15.00 5.50 -10.29
C THR A 47 16.39 5.12 -10.79
N ASP A 48 17.11 4.26 -10.07
CA ASP A 48 18.50 3.87 -10.34
C ASP A 48 19.43 5.07 -10.67
N GLY A 49 19.23 6.17 -9.94
CA GLY A 49 20.00 7.41 -10.09
C GLY A 49 19.53 8.35 -11.21
N VAL A 50 18.52 7.98 -11.99
CA VAL A 50 17.89 8.84 -13.00
C VAL A 50 16.78 9.66 -12.34
N VAL A 51 16.90 10.98 -12.40
CA VAL A 51 15.93 11.91 -11.80
C VAL A 51 14.87 12.32 -12.84
N SER A 52 13.62 12.32 -12.40
CA SER A 52 12.43 12.75 -13.12
C SER A 52 11.48 13.47 -12.16
N GLN A 53 10.34 13.96 -12.64
CA GLN A 53 9.37 14.69 -11.83
C GLN A 53 7.95 14.23 -12.13
N ASP A 54 7.14 14.15 -11.08
CA ASP A 54 5.71 13.92 -11.17
C ASP A 54 4.94 15.08 -10.57
N VAL A 55 3.83 15.45 -11.21
CA VAL A 55 2.83 16.35 -10.65
C VAL A 55 1.51 15.62 -10.61
N LEU A 56 0.97 15.38 -9.42
CA LEU A 56 -0.34 14.81 -9.22
C LEU A 56 -1.33 15.90 -8.90
N THR A 57 -2.52 15.87 -9.49
CA THR A 57 -3.58 16.86 -9.25
C THR A 57 -4.93 16.18 -9.10
N ILE A 58 -5.72 16.59 -8.11
CA ILE A 58 -7.12 16.16 -8.00
C ILE A 58 -7.88 16.63 -9.24
N SER A 59 -8.37 15.69 -10.04
CA SER A 59 -9.08 15.95 -11.31
C SER A 59 -10.60 15.87 -11.17
N ASN A 60 -11.09 15.09 -10.20
CA ASN A 60 -12.51 14.95 -9.90
C ASN A 60 -12.71 14.63 -8.41
N GLU A 61 -13.81 15.10 -7.84
CA GLU A 61 -14.22 14.82 -6.46
C GLU A 61 -15.74 14.65 -6.42
N THR A 62 -16.23 13.61 -5.75
CA THR A 62 -17.65 13.32 -5.56
C THR A 62 -17.86 12.65 -4.21
N GLY A 63 -18.31 13.44 -3.23
CA GLY A 63 -18.45 12.95 -1.85
C GLY A 63 -17.09 12.61 -1.25
N SER A 64 -16.90 11.37 -0.80
CA SER A 64 -15.61 10.89 -0.28
C SER A 64 -14.70 10.29 -1.35
N SER A 65 -15.18 10.14 -2.59
CA SER A 65 -14.42 9.56 -3.69
C SER A 65 -13.83 10.64 -4.59
N PHE A 66 -12.62 10.42 -5.08
CA PHE A 66 -11.90 11.36 -5.93
C PHE A 66 -10.92 10.61 -6.85
N SER A 67 -10.41 11.30 -7.87
CA SER A 67 -9.38 10.77 -8.77
C SER A 67 -8.27 11.79 -8.97
N LEU A 68 -7.07 11.30 -9.26
CA LEU A 68 -5.94 12.13 -9.63
C LEU A 68 -5.62 11.98 -11.11
N GLN A 69 -5.05 13.03 -11.69
CA GLN A 69 -4.31 12.98 -12.94
C GLN A 69 -2.84 13.23 -12.65
N SER A 70 -1.95 12.66 -13.47
CA SER A 70 -0.51 12.90 -13.38
C SER A 70 0.01 13.70 -14.57
N ASN A 71 1.10 14.42 -14.36
CA ASN A 71 1.96 14.95 -15.40
C ASN A 71 3.41 14.60 -15.05
N PRO A 72 4.11 13.77 -15.85
CA PRO A 72 3.63 13.14 -17.08
C PRO A 72 2.52 12.09 -16.83
N ASP A 73 1.89 11.64 -17.92
CA ASP A 73 0.91 10.54 -17.92
C ASP A 73 1.40 9.46 -18.92
N PRO A 74 1.78 8.26 -18.45
CA PRO A 74 1.79 7.81 -17.06
C PRO A 74 2.83 8.54 -16.20
N ALA A 75 2.61 8.56 -14.88
CA ALA A 75 3.56 9.07 -13.91
C ALA A 75 4.86 8.22 -13.87
N ASN A 76 5.97 8.82 -13.46
CA ASN A 76 7.26 8.14 -13.36
C ASN A 76 7.38 7.28 -12.09
N GLY A 77 6.86 7.75 -10.97
CA GLY A 77 6.90 7.04 -9.69
C GLY A 77 5.83 5.95 -9.59
N LEU A 78 6.19 4.76 -9.09
CA LEU A 78 5.23 3.65 -9.02
C LEU A 78 4.02 3.97 -8.14
N MET A 79 4.23 4.65 -7.01
CA MET A 79 3.12 5.04 -6.14
C MET A 79 2.27 6.16 -6.78
N SER A 80 2.90 7.10 -7.50
CA SER A 80 2.15 8.04 -8.35
C SER A 80 1.25 7.32 -9.35
N THR A 81 1.77 6.31 -10.06
CA THR A 81 0.98 5.48 -11.00
C THR A 81 -0.18 4.78 -10.28
N ILE A 82 0.05 4.21 -9.10
CA ILE A 82 -1.01 3.58 -8.30
C ILE A 82 -2.10 4.59 -7.95
N LEU A 83 -1.72 5.78 -7.46
CA LEU A 83 -2.66 6.83 -7.04
C LEU A 83 -3.47 7.41 -8.21
N THR A 84 -2.92 7.42 -9.42
CA THR A 84 -3.62 7.93 -10.62
C THR A 84 -4.32 6.84 -11.45
N SER A 85 -4.12 5.56 -11.12
CA SER A 85 -4.68 4.43 -11.87
C SER A 85 -6.20 4.25 -11.78
N GLY A 86 -6.89 5.01 -10.91
CA GLY A 86 -8.33 4.89 -10.76
C GLY A 86 -8.94 5.82 -9.71
N THR A 87 -9.78 5.26 -8.84
CA THR A 87 -10.55 6.02 -7.84
C THR A 87 -9.98 5.80 -6.45
N LEU A 88 -9.81 6.90 -5.72
CA LEU A 88 -9.49 6.90 -4.30
C LEU A 88 -10.76 7.25 -3.50
N THR A 89 -10.91 6.68 -2.31
CA THR A 89 -12.05 6.95 -1.43
C THR A 89 -11.59 7.09 0.02
N LYS A 90 -12.01 8.17 0.69
CA LYS A 90 -11.78 8.36 2.13
C LYS A 90 -12.87 7.66 2.92
N GLU A 91 -12.49 6.82 3.89
CA GLU A 91 -13.46 6.08 4.72
C GLU A 91 -12.93 5.78 6.13
N SER A 92 -13.47 6.47 7.13
CA SER A 92 -13.20 6.19 8.56
C SER A 92 -11.69 6.11 8.89
N GLY A 93 -10.95 7.15 8.53
CA GLY A 93 -9.52 7.27 8.77
C GLY A 93 -8.62 6.52 7.79
N ARG A 94 -9.20 5.92 6.73
CA ARG A 94 -8.50 5.18 5.68
C ARG A 94 -8.56 5.91 4.34
N LEU A 95 -7.53 5.67 3.53
CA LEU A 95 -7.55 5.93 2.10
C LEU A 95 -7.64 4.59 1.36
N LEU A 96 -8.75 4.37 0.67
CA LEU A 96 -8.95 3.19 -0.16
C LEU A 96 -8.58 3.51 -1.60
N GLY A 97 -7.81 2.63 -2.25
CA GLY A 97 -7.47 2.71 -3.67
C GLY A 97 -8.14 1.61 -4.49
N SER A 98 -8.67 2.00 -5.65
CA SER A 98 -9.15 1.08 -6.69
C SER A 98 -8.50 1.43 -8.03
N GLY A 99 -7.84 0.46 -8.66
CA GLY A 99 -7.10 0.67 -9.91
C GLY A 99 -6.35 -0.58 -10.36
N ASN A 100 -5.47 -0.42 -11.34
CA ASN A 100 -4.62 -1.50 -11.84
C ASN A 100 -3.15 -1.10 -11.69
N LEU A 101 -2.36 -1.99 -11.10
CA LEU A 101 -0.91 -1.91 -11.09
C LEU A 101 -0.38 -2.70 -12.29
N ASN A 102 0.13 -2.00 -13.29
CA ASN A 102 0.78 -2.63 -14.45
C ASN A 102 2.26 -2.89 -14.12
N LEU A 103 2.69 -4.14 -14.25
CA LEU A 103 4.05 -4.56 -13.97
C LEU A 103 4.73 -5.07 -15.24
N SER A 104 5.90 -4.51 -15.53
CA SER A 104 6.77 -4.90 -16.64
C SER A 104 8.08 -5.45 -16.09
N PHE A 105 8.45 -6.66 -16.50
CA PHE A 105 9.74 -7.27 -16.15
C PHE A 105 10.51 -7.62 -17.41
N GLN A 106 11.83 -7.44 -17.40
CA GLN A 106 12.65 -7.79 -18.55
C GLN A 106 12.49 -9.26 -18.92
N GLY A 107 12.12 -9.54 -20.17
CA GLY A 107 11.93 -10.90 -20.68
C GLY A 107 10.55 -11.51 -20.38
N LEU A 108 9.66 -10.79 -19.69
CA LEU A 108 8.25 -11.13 -19.50
C LEU A 108 7.37 -10.10 -20.24
N ASN A 109 6.14 -10.49 -20.56
CA ASN A 109 5.12 -9.56 -21.00
C ASN A 109 4.56 -8.79 -19.78
N ASP A 110 4.02 -7.61 -20.03
CA ASP A 110 3.33 -6.84 -19.00
C ASP A 110 2.14 -7.64 -18.44
N PHE A 111 1.88 -7.51 -17.14
CA PHE A 111 0.65 -8.01 -16.55
C PHE A 111 0.11 -7.07 -15.47
N ASP A 112 -1.20 -7.13 -15.30
CA ASP A 112 -1.92 -6.24 -14.40
C ASP A 112 -2.29 -6.95 -13.10
N ILE A 113 -2.13 -6.22 -12.00
CA ILE A 113 -2.68 -6.55 -10.69
C ILE A 113 -3.84 -5.59 -10.42
N SER A 114 -5.06 -6.11 -10.46
CA SER A 114 -6.25 -5.33 -10.11
C SER A 114 -6.37 -5.19 -8.59
N ILE A 115 -6.45 -3.95 -8.14
CA ILE A 115 -6.63 -3.57 -6.74
C ILE A 115 -8.03 -2.95 -6.64
N ASN A 116 -8.87 -3.49 -5.74
CA ASN A 116 -10.25 -3.02 -5.57
C ASN A 116 -10.50 -2.68 -4.10
N ASN A 117 -10.73 -1.39 -3.82
CA ASN A 117 -10.97 -0.84 -2.49
C ASN A 117 -9.93 -1.28 -1.44
N ALA A 118 -8.66 -1.39 -1.84
CA ALA A 118 -7.59 -1.74 -0.91
C ALA A 118 -7.25 -0.53 -0.05
N PRO A 119 -7.24 -0.63 1.30
CA PRO A 119 -6.71 0.44 2.13
C PRO A 119 -5.22 0.58 1.88
N LEU A 120 -4.82 1.75 1.36
CA LEU A 120 -3.42 2.15 1.18
C LEU A 120 -2.79 2.52 2.53
N TYR A 121 -3.61 3.05 3.44
CA TYR A 121 -3.30 3.21 4.86
C TYR A 121 -4.57 3.12 5.71
N ASP A 122 -4.37 2.88 7.00
CA ASP A 122 -5.40 2.99 8.03
C ASP A 122 -4.80 3.56 9.32
N GLN A 123 -5.08 4.84 9.62
CA GLN A 123 -4.59 5.49 10.84
C GLN A 123 -5.16 4.86 12.12
N ASN A 124 -6.15 3.98 11.96
CA ASN A 124 -6.81 3.30 13.04
C ASN A 124 -6.30 1.88 13.30
N ALA A 125 -5.48 1.35 12.38
CA ALA A 125 -4.90 0.02 12.46
C ALA A 125 -3.66 -0.04 13.37
N GLY A 126 -3.41 -1.21 13.95
CA GLY A 126 -2.21 -1.48 14.72
C GLY A 126 -0.99 -1.68 13.83
N ALA A 127 0.21 -1.50 14.39
CA ALA A 127 1.44 -1.77 13.68
C ALA A 127 1.55 -3.25 13.23
N ASN A 128 2.07 -3.45 12.01
CA ASN A 128 2.17 -4.72 11.29
C ASN A 128 0.82 -5.38 10.95
N GLN A 129 -0.28 -4.65 11.02
CA GLN A 129 -1.59 -5.18 10.65
C GLN A 129 -1.74 -5.21 9.13
N GLU A 130 -2.06 -6.39 8.58
CA GLU A 130 -2.50 -6.50 7.19
C GLU A 130 -3.86 -5.79 7.02
N LEU A 131 -3.92 -4.86 6.06
CA LEU A 131 -5.11 -4.07 5.75
C LEU A 131 -5.90 -4.66 4.59
N PHE A 132 -5.19 -5.30 3.65
CA PHE A 132 -5.76 -5.92 2.46
C PHE A 132 -4.82 -6.98 1.90
N SER A 133 -5.41 -7.97 1.23
CA SER A 133 -4.70 -9.00 0.49
C SER A 133 -5.54 -9.49 -0.69
N THR A 134 -4.92 -9.63 -1.85
CA THR A 134 -5.52 -10.22 -3.05
C THR A 134 -4.51 -11.12 -3.76
N THR A 135 -4.97 -12.25 -4.28
CA THR A 135 -4.14 -13.22 -4.99
C THR A 135 -4.62 -13.32 -6.44
N GLY A 136 -3.67 -13.41 -7.36
CA GLY A 136 -3.94 -13.64 -8.77
C GLY A 136 -2.96 -14.63 -9.39
N MET A 137 -3.26 -15.05 -10.61
CA MET A 137 -2.38 -15.89 -11.40
C MET A 137 -2.42 -15.50 -12.88
N THR A 138 -1.30 -15.66 -13.55
CA THR A 138 -1.18 -15.52 -15.00
C THR A 138 -0.18 -16.53 -15.54
N THR A 139 -0.32 -16.89 -16.80
CA THR A 139 0.62 -17.77 -17.51
C THR A 139 1.22 -17.02 -18.67
N GLN A 140 2.55 -16.97 -18.73
CA GLN A 140 3.28 -16.28 -19.79
C GLN A 140 4.15 -17.25 -20.60
N PRO A 141 3.98 -17.31 -21.93
CA PRO A 141 4.84 -18.11 -22.78
C PRO A 141 6.18 -17.40 -23.00
N VAL A 142 7.29 -18.04 -22.61
CA VAL A 142 8.66 -17.53 -22.74
C VAL A 142 9.55 -18.59 -23.37
N GLN A 143 9.96 -18.36 -24.63
CA GLN A 143 10.82 -19.26 -25.41
C GLN A 143 10.45 -20.76 -25.34
N GLY A 144 9.15 -21.06 -25.34
CA GLY A 144 8.62 -22.43 -25.33
C GLY A 144 8.36 -23.01 -23.94
N TYR A 145 8.58 -22.24 -22.88
CA TYR A 145 8.14 -22.55 -21.52
C TYR A 145 6.91 -21.74 -21.17
N ASP A 146 5.91 -22.40 -20.59
CA ASP A 146 4.79 -21.70 -19.98
C ASP A 146 5.17 -21.40 -18.52
N LEU A 147 5.37 -20.12 -18.22
CA LEU A 147 5.69 -19.63 -16.88
C LEU A 147 4.40 -19.28 -16.15
N ASN A 148 4.02 -20.10 -15.18
CA ASN A 148 2.87 -19.88 -14.31
C ASN A 148 3.31 -19.00 -13.14
N ILE A 149 2.84 -17.75 -13.15
CA ILE A 149 3.11 -16.74 -12.14
C ILE A 149 1.90 -16.68 -11.21
N VAL A 150 2.12 -16.94 -9.93
CA VAL A 150 1.12 -16.70 -8.87
C VAL A 150 1.64 -15.56 -8.02
N TYR A 151 0.80 -14.56 -7.78
CA TYR A 151 1.15 -13.39 -6.99
C TYR A 151 0.13 -13.11 -5.89
N THR A 152 0.59 -12.46 -4.84
CA THR A 152 -0.27 -11.89 -3.79
C THR A 152 0.16 -10.45 -3.53
N ALA A 153 -0.76 -9.51 -3.72
CA ALA A 153 -0.57 -8.11 -3.37
C ALA A 153 -1.25 -7.84 -2.03
N ARG A 154 -0.52 -7.25 -1.09
CA ARG A 154 -1.00 -6.92 0.26
C ARG A 154 -0.63 -5.51 0.66
N THR A 155 -1.44 -4.89 1.50
CA THR A 155 -1.07 -3.65 2.19
C THR A 155 -1.01 -3.87 3.69
N VAL A 156 -0.06 -3.22 4.34
CA VAL A 156 0.24 -3.43 5.77
C VAL A 156 0.43 -2.08 6.43
N GLN A 157 -0.27 -1.82 7.54
CA GLN A 157 0.02 -0.67 8.39
C GLN A 157 1.30 -0.94 9.17
N GLN A 158 2.22 0.02 9.18
CA GLN A 158 3.47 -0.09 9.94
C GLN A 158 3.42 0.78 11.20
N ASN A 159 4.50 0.74 11.97
CA ASN A 159 4.66 1.67 13.08
C ASN A 159 4.81 3.09 12.53
N ASP A 160 4.03 4.02 13.07
CA ASP A 160 4.17 5.43 12.74
C ASP A 160 5.59 5.94 13.04
N VAL A 161 6.06 6.87 12.22
CA VAL A 161 7.38 7.46 12.31
C VAL A 161 7.27 8.81 13.00
N THR A 162 7.90 8.95 14.16
CA THR A 162 7.82 10.18 14.99
C THR A 162 8.28 11.43 14.23
N SER A 163 9.33 11.31 13.41
CA SER A 163 9.77 12.38 12.53
C SER A 163 10.55 11.86 11.33
N LEU A 164 10.32 12.49 10.17
CA LEU A 164 11.00 12.16 8.92
C LEU A 164 11.40 13.45 8.20
N GLN A 165 12.64 13.50 7.70
CA GLN A 165 13.10 14.57 6.83
C GLN A 165 12.95 14.16 5.37
N VAL A 166 12.29 15.01 4.57
CA VAL A 166 12.09 14.81 3.12
C VAL A 166 12.36 16.13 2.40
N ASN A 167 13.22 16.13 1.39
CA ASN A 167 13.63 17.33 0.65
C ASN A 167 13.94 18.56 1.54
N GLY A 168 14.61 18.35 2.67
CA GLY A 168 14.99 19.41 3.61
C GLY A 168 13.88 19.94 4.52
N SER A 169 12.66 19.42 4.40
CA SER A 169 11.55 19.69 5.32
C SER A 169 11.42 18.57 6.35
N ASN A 170 11.18 18.93 7.62
CA ASN A 170 10.92 17.96 8.68
C ASN A 170 9.42 17.82 8.91
N TYR A 171 8.94 16.59 8.87
CA TYR A 171 7.58 16.22 9.20
C TYR A 171 7.56 15.45 10.53
N SER A 172 6.48 15.57 11.29
CA SER A 172 6.22 14.82 12.52
C SER A 172 4.99 13.95 12.36
N ASP A 173 4.85 12.94 13.22
CA ASP A 173 3.66 12.08 13.31
C ASP A 173 3.26 11.48 11.95
N VAL A 174 4.25 10.88 11.29
CA VAL A 174 4.16 10.39 9.92
C VAL A 174 3.57 8.99 9.94
N LEU A 175 2.44 8.81 9.28
CA LEU A 175 1.85 7.49 9.07
C LEU A 175 2.72 6.73 8.08
N TYR A 176 3.04 5.48 8.41
CA TYR A 176 3.82 4.59 7.55
C TYR A 176 3.00 3.36 7.16
N SER A 177 2.87 3.10 5.86
CA SER A 177 2.24 1.90 5.34
C SER A 177 3.08 1.26 4.24
N GLN A 178 2.88 -0.04 4.02
CA GLN A 178 3.55 -0.79 2.96
C GLN A 178 2.54 -1.34 1.95
N LEU A 179 2.95 -1.37 0.68
CA LEU A 179 2.36 -2.24 -0.33
C LEU A 179 3.41 -3.27 -0.74
N ILE A 180 3.03 -4.55 -0.73
CA ILE A 180 3.96 -5.65 -1.02
C ILE A 180 3.33 -6.58 -2.05
N VAL A 181 4.10 -6.90 -3.09
CA VAL A 181 3.75 -7.96 -4.05
C VAL A 181 4.70 -9.13 -3.82
N ASN A 182 4.15 -10.25 -3.37
CA ASN A 182 4.84 -11.54 -3.31
C ASN A 182 4.53 -12.33 -4.58
N ALA A 183 5.52 -13.00 -5.17
CA ALA A 183 5.28 -13.83 -6.34
C ALA A 183 6.09 -15.13 -6.29
N THR A 184 5.56 -16.15 -6.97
CA THR A 184 6.25 -17.40 -7.29
C THR A 184 6.04 -17.71 -8.77
N ILE A 185 7.06 -18.32 -9.40
CA ILE A 185 6.99 -18.73 -10.79
C ILE A 185 7.28 -20.23 -10.86
N THR A 186 6.43 -20.95 -11.58
CA THR A 186 6.62 -22.38 -11.88
C THR A 186 6.52 -22.63 -13.37
N SER A 187 7.06 -23.74 -13.85
CA SER A 187 6.87 -24.17 -15.22
C SER A 187 6.72 -25.69 -15.29
N ASP A 188 5.92 -26.18 -16.23
CA ASP A 188 5.78 -27.61 -16.49
C ASP A 188 6.78 -28.05 -17.55
N VAL A 189 7.61 -29.04 -17.23
CA VAL A 189 8.65 -29.57 -18.12
C VAL A 189 8.49 -31.07 -18.33
N GLN A 190 8.90 -31.57 -19.50
CA GLN A 190 8.91 -32.99 -19.81
C GLN A 190 10.25 -33.62 -19.42
N VAL A 191 10.24 -34.56 -18.48
CA VAL A 191 11.42 -35.34 -18.06
C VAL A 191 11.13 -36.82 -18.27
N ALA A 192 11.88 -37.46 -19.16
CA ALA A 192 11.74 -38.88 -19.48
C ALA A 192 10.30 -39.32 -19.88
N GLY A 193 9.53 -38.42 -20.52
CA GLY A 193 8.16 -38.69 -20.96
C GLY A 193 7.08 -38.43 -19.91
N PHE A 194 7.43 -37.86 -18.75
CA PHE A 194 6.51 -37.41 -17.72
C PHE A 194 6.55 -35.88 -17.58
N THR A 195 5.40 -35.26 -17.40
CA THR A 195 5.29 -33.84 -17.03
C THR A 195 5.64 -33.68 -15.55
N THR A 196 6.54 -32.76 -15.22
CA THR A 196 6.84 -32.35 -13.85
C THR A 196 6.82 -30.83 -13.74
N THR A 197 6.23 -30.31 -12.66
CA THR A 197 6.28 -28.88 -12.35
C THR A 197 7.59 -28.57 -11.64
N VAL A 198 8.32 -27.57 -12.12
CA VAL A 198 9.57 -27.10 -11.51
C VAL A 198 9.41 -25.66 -11.02
N PRO A 199 9.93 -25.31 -9.83
CA PRO A 199 9.97 -23.93 -9.37
C PRO A 199 11.02 -23.17 -10.16
N VAL A 200 10.59 -22.15 -10.91
CA VAL A 200 11.49 -21.22 -11.62
C VAL A 200 11.89 -20.07 -10.70
N MET A 201 10.98 -19.65 -9.82
CA MET A 201 11.20 -18.66 -8.78
C MET A 201 10.45 -19.09 -7.52
N ASN A 202 11.18 -19.38 -6.45
CA ASN A 202 10.59 -19.57 -5.13
C ASN A 202 9.86 -18.30 -4.68
N ALA A 203 8.83 -18.48 -3.84
CA ALA A 203 8.03 -17.37 -3.32
C ALA A 203 8.92 -16.31 -2.64
N GLN A 204 8.84 -15.08 -3.12
CA GLN A 204 9.60 -13.95 -2.59
C GLN A 204 8.85 -12.63 -2.81
N ASP A 205 9.10 -11.64 -1.96
CA ASP A 205 8.57 -10.30 -2.15
C ASP A 205 9.33 -9.64 -3.31
N VAL A 206 8.65 -9.51 -4.45
CA VAL A 206 9.23 -8.99 -5.68
C VAL A 206 9.14 -7.47 -5.77
N ILE A 207 8.13 -6.89 -5.12
CA ILE A 207 7.97 -5.44 -5.00
C ILE A 207 7.63 -5.13 -3.54
N VAL A 208 8.36 -4.18 -2.96
CA VAL A 208 8.03 -3.57 -1.68
C VAL A 208 8.00 -2.06 -1.86
N ILE A 209 6.91 -1.44 -1.44
CA ILE A 209 6.71 0.01 -1.48
C ILE A 209 6.47 0.49 -0.05
N ASP A 210 7.37 1.32 0.46
CA ASP A 210 7.25 2.01 1.75
C ASP A 210 6.67 3.40 1.52
N ASN A 211 5.46 3.65 2.03
CA ASN A 211 4.73 4.91 1.84
C ASN A 211 4.60 5.69 3.15
N TYR A 212 4.91 6.97 3.09
CA TYR A 212 4.91 7.87 4.24
C TYR A 212 3.92 9.02 4.02
N TRP A 213 2.98 9.18 4.94
CA TRP A 213 1.85 10.09 4.81
C TRP A 213 1.82 11.07 5.98
N VAL A 214 1.43 12.32 5.71
CA VAL A 214 1.34 13.37 6.72
C VAL A 214 -0.03 14.04 6.70
N GLU A 215 -0.55 14.29 7.89
CA GLU A 215 -1.80 15.01 8.10
C GLU A 215 -1.80 16.36 7.36
N ASN A 216 -2.92 16.68 6.71
CA ASN A 216 -3.14 17.91 5.94
C ASN A 216 -2.16 18.11 4.78
N VAL A 217 -1.35 17.11 4.45
CA VAL A 217 -0.41 17.13 3.33
C VAL A 217 -0.76 16.03 2.35
N GLY A 218 -0.65 14.75 2.71
CA GLY A 218 -0.69 13.65 1.73
C GLY A 218 0.53 12.73 1.82
N LEU A 219 0.80 12.03 0.72
CA LEU A 219 2.04 11.26 0.53
C LEU A 219 3.23 12.23 0.50
N ILE A 220 4.19 12.05 1.41
CA ILE A 220 5.42 12.86 1.43
C ILE A 220 6.61 12.11 0.84
N LYS A 221 6.63 10.77 0.94
CA LYS A 221 7.72 9.94 0.45
C LYS A 221 7.20 8.55 0.09
N SER A 222 7.75 7.97 -0.97
CA SER A 222 7.57 6.55 -1.32
C SER A 222 8.92 5.94 -1.72
N ASP A 223 9.34 4.87 -1.07
CA ASP A 223 10.52 4.08 -1.45
C ASP A 223 10.07 2.75 -2.06
N VAL A 224 10.59 2.43 -3.24
CA VAL A 224 10.23 1.23 -3.99
C VAL A 224 11.48 0.39 -4.19
N VAL A 225 11.38 -0.88 -3.83
CA VAL A 225 12.35 -1.90 -4.20
C VAL A 225 11.65 -2.94 -5.06
N PHE A 226 12.10 -3.05 -6.31
CA PHE A 226 11.83 -4.22 -7.14
C PHE A 226 13.05 -5.13 -7.13
N THR A 227 12.85 -6.42 -6.87
CA THR A 227 13.94 -7.40 -6.93
C THR A 227 13.43 -8.81 -7.14
N TYR A 228 14.22 -9.64 -7.81
CA TYR A 228 13.94 -11.07 -7.88
C TYR A 228 15.22 -11.90 -8.03
N GLN A 229 15.09 -13.18 -7.72
CA GLN A 229 16.09 -14.20 -7.99
C GLN A 229 15.42 -15.48 -8.48
N LEU A 230 15.82 -15.94 -9.67
CA LEU A 230 15.41 -17.20 -10.27
C LEU A 230 16.30 -18.36 -9.84
N GLU A 231 15.77 -19.58 -9.96
CA GLU A 231 16.53 -20.81 -9.81
C GLU A 231 17.52 -21.02 -10.98
N ASP A 232 18.68 -21.62 -10.69
CA ASP A 232 19.71 -21.89 -11.69
C ASP A 232 19.52 -23.28 -12.35
N PHE A 233 19.10 -23.26 -13.61
CA PHE A 233 18.93 -24.46 -14.44
C PHE A 233 20.10 -24.72 -15.41
N SER A 234 21.19 -23.95 -15.31
CA SER A 234 22.33 -24.07 -16.25
C SER A 234 22.98 -25.46 -16.22
N SER A 235 22.95 -26.14 -15.06
CA SER A 235 23.42 -27.53 -14.90
C SER A 235 22.60 -28.55 -15.71
N LEU A 236 21.36 -28.21 -16.07
CA LEU A 236 20.47 -29.00 -16.93
C LEU A 236 20.57 -28.58 -18.41
N GLY A 237 21.44 -27.61 -18.74
CA GLY A 237 21.58 -27.06 -20.08
C GLY A 237 20.42 -26.14 -20.50
N VAL A 238 19.58 -25.71 -19.54
CA VAL A 238 18.48 -24.78 -19.78
C VAL A 238 18.95 -23.37 -19.45
N ASN A 239 18.74 -22.45 -20.40
CA ASN A 239 18.97 -21.03 -20.19
C ASN A 239 17.69 -20.26 -20.50
N LEU A 240 17.11 -19.63 -19.48
CA LEU A 240 15.92 -18.80 -19.65
C LEU A 240 16.34 -17.45 -20.26
N PRO A 241 15.55 -16.87 -21.17
CA PRO A 241 15.83 -15.56 -21.77
C PRO A 241 15.41 -14.40 -20.86
N ILE A 242 15.48 -14.64 -19.56
CA ILE A 242 15.19 -13.69 -18.48
C ILE A 242 16.45 -13.68 -17.64
N PRO A 243 16.97 -12.50 -17.23
CA PRO A 243 18.08 -12.44 -16.29
C PRO A 243 17.81 -13.30 -15.05
N SER A 244 18.83 -13.94 -14.49
CA SER A 244 18.64 -14.77 -13.28
C SER A 244 18.30 -13.93 -12.03
N THR A 245 18.62 -12.65 -12.06
CA THR A 245 18.33 -11.68 -11.01
C THR A 245 18.15 -10.30 -11.63
N ASP A 246 17.33 -9.46 -11.01
CA ASP A 246 17.31 -8.02 -11.27
C ASP A 246 17.02 -7.27 -9.96
N ARG A 247 17.40 -6.00 -9.93
CA ARG A 247 17.11 -5.10 -8.83
C ARG A 247 17.00 -3.67 -9.35
N ILE A 248 15.88 -3.03 -9.05
CA ILE A 248 15.61 -1.63 -9.34
C ILE A 248 15.21 -0.96 -8.02
N GLU A 249 15.81 0.18 -7.74
CA GLU A 249 15.42 1.03 -6.62
C GLU A 249 14.86 2.34 -7.15
N SER A 250 13.70 2.73 -6.63
CA SER A 250 13.09 4.02 -6.94
C SER A 250 12.68 4.73 -5.66
N ASN A 251 12.90 6.02 -5.61
CA ASN A 251 12.49 6.87 -4.51
C ASN A 251 11.71 8.07 -5.06
N GLN A 252 10.60 8.39 -4.40
CA GLN A 252 9.73 9.52 -4.70
C GLN A 252 9.67 10.41 -3.46
N GLU A 253 10.02 11.69 -3.59
CA GLU A 253 10.01 12.66 -2.48
C GLU A 253 9.23 13.92 -2.85
N LEU A 254 8.34 14.34 -1.95
CA LEU A 254 7.54 15.54 -2.11
C LEU A 254 8.45 16.77 -2.11
N THR A 255 8.29 17.62 -3.12
CA THR A 255 9.02 18.89 -3.25
C THR A 255 8.13 20.09 -2.95
N ALA A 256 6.86 20.03 -3.34
CA ALA A 256 5.88 21.07 -3.10
C ALA A 256 4.46 20.51 -3.16
N TYR A 257 3.52 21.18 -2.51
CA TYR A 257 2.10 20.85 -2.58
C TYR A 257 1.23 22.10 -2.48
N THR A 258 -0.01 22.02 -2.94
CA THR A 258 -1.04 23.05 -2.79
C THR A 258 -2.34 22.36 -2.40
N ILE A 259 -2.92 22.75 -1.25
CA ILE A 259 -4.23 22.26 -0.80
C ILE A 259 -5.23 23.41 -0.92
N ASN A 260 -6.37 23.15 -1.57
CA ASN A 260 -7.44 24.15 -1.77
C ASN A 260 -8.58 24.03 -0.76
#